data_AF-A0ABC8BF57-F1
#
_entry.id   AF-A0ABC8BF57-F1
#
_cell.length_a   1.000
_cell.length_b   1.000
_cell.length_c   1.000
_cell.angle_alpha   90.00
_cell.angle_beta   90.00
_cell.angle_gamma   90.00
#
_symmetry.space_group_name_H-M   'P 1'
#
loop_
_entity.id
_entity.type
_entity.pdbx_description
1 polymer ?
#
loop_
_entity_poly.entity_id
_entity_poly.type
_entity_poly.pdbx_seq_one_letter_code
_entity_poly.pdbx_strand_id
1 'polypeptide(L)' 'MSKVTLDEWAADQFRTPPSLNTLRKWAREGRIAPAPVKHGRSYYVEAEAQYSEPEKPIVRITGGSLISRIESARNGSKAA' A
#
# COMPACT_ATOMS: atom_id res chain seq x y z
N MET A 1 -26.81 4.50 -1.16
CA MET A 1 -25.36 4.68 -1.34
C MET A 1 -25.07 4.61 -2.84
N SER A 2 -24.71 5.74 -3.45
CA SER A 2 -24.36 5.81 -4.88
C SER A 2 -23.02 5.12 -5.10
N LYS A 3 -22.94 4.30 -6.15
CA LYS A 3 -21.70 3.65 -6.57
C LYS A 3 -21.15 4.38 -7.79
N VAL A 4 -19.92 4.82 -7.68
CA VAL A 4 -19.18 5.53 -8.73
C VAL A 4 -17.99 4.68 -9.18
N THR A 5 -17.40 4.97 -10.33
CA THR A 5 -16.20 4.26 -10.76
C THR A 5 -14.98 4.72 -9.97
N LEU A 6 -13.91 3.91 -9.95
CA LEU A 6 -12.68 4.23 -9.22
C LEU A 6 -12.05 5.57 -9.66
N ASP A 7 -12.13 5.91 -10.94
CA ASP A 7 -11.60 7.14 -11.51
C ASP A 7 -12.42 8.36 -11.10
N GLU A 8 -13.75 8.27 -11.14
CA GLU A 8 -14.65 9.34 -10.67
C GLU A 8 -14.45 9.61 -9.18
N TRP A 9 -14.43 8.56 -8.37
CA TRP A 9 -14.16 8.67 -6.94
C TRP A 9 -12.79 9.30 -6.65
N ALA A 10 -11.75 8.91 -7.37
CA ALA A 10 -10.42 9.46 -7.15
C ALA A 10 -10.33 10.94 -7.56
N ALA A 11 -11.05 11.35 -8.62
CA ALA A 11 -11.10 12.75 -9.06
C ALA A 11 -11.82 13.65 -8.04
N ASP A 12 -12.80 13.11 -7.32
CA ASP A 12 -13.51 13.83 -6.25
C ASP A 12 -12.68 13.90 -4.95
N GLN A 13 -12.04 12.79 -4.56
CA GLN A 13 -11.29 12.70 -3.30
C GLN A 13 -9.91 13.36 -3.35
N PHE A 14 -9.25 13.40 -4.52
CA PHE A 14 -7.89 13.90 -4.66
C PHE A 14 -7.81 15.02 -5.69
N ARG A 15 -7.18 16.13 -5.30
CA ARG A 15 -6.87 17.22 -6.24
C ARG A 15 -6.02 16.76 -7.43
N THR A 16 -5.10 15.83 -7.18
CA THR A 16 -4.29 15.17 -8.21
C THR A 16 -4.50 13.67 -8.07
N PRO A 17 -5.44 13.08 -8.83
CA PRO A 17 -5.78 11.67 -8.69
C PRO A 17 -4.61 10.77 -9.08
N PRO A 18 -4.35 9.68 -8.32
CA PRO A 18 -3.41 8.65 -8.72
C PRO A 18 -3.82 7.97 -10.03
N SER A 19 -2.86 7.31 -10.69
CA SER A 19 -3.15 6.52 -11.89
C SER A 19 -4.18 5.40 -11.60
N LEU A 20 -4.96 5.01 -12.62
CA LEU A 20 -5.92 3.91 -12.51
C LEU A 20 -5.29 2.59 -12.05
N ASN A 21 -4.03 2.33 -12.40
CA ASN A 21 -3.30 1.15 -11.95
C ASN A 21 -3.06 1.17 -10.45
N THR A 22 -2.73 2.34 -9.89
CA THR A 22 -2.57 2.56 -8.44
C THR A 22 -3.90 2.35 -7.72
N LEU A 23 -4.98 2.92 -8.24
CA LEU A 23 -6.32 2.78 -7.67
C LEU A 23 -6.79 1.32 -7.65
N ARG A 24 -6.57 0.59 -8.75
CA ARG A 24 -6.85 -0.86 -8.82
C ARG A 24 -6.00 -1.66 -7.85
N LYS A 25 -4.75 -1.25 -7.63
CA LYS A 25 -3.86 -1.86 -6.64
C LYS A 25 -4.42 -1.66 -5.22
N TRP A 26 -4.86 -0.45 -4.88
CA TRP A 26 -5.53 -0.16 -3.60
C TRP A 26 -6.80 -0.97 -3.38
N ALA A 27 -7.63 -1.12 -4.41
CA ALA A 27 -8.83 -1.94 -4.35
C ALA A 27 -8.51 -3.42 -4.08
N ARG A 28 -7.43 -3.95 -4.67
CA ARG A 28 -6.99 -5.34 -4.42
C ARG A 28 -6.35 -5.54 -3.04
N GLU A 29 -5.66 -4.51 -2.54
CA GLU A 29 -4.98 -4.55 -1.23
C GLU A 29 -5.91 -4.15 -0.08
N GLY A 30 -7.20 -3.88 -0.33
CA GLY A 30 -8.17 -3.55 0.71
C GLY A 30 -7.95 -2.18 1.35
N ARG A 31 -7.36 -1.23 0.62
CA ARG A 31 -7.06 0.12 1.12
C ARG A 31 -8.18 1.13 0.97
N ILE A 32 -9.34 0.71 0.45
CA ILE A 32 -10.51 1.57 0.26
C ILE A 32 -11.65 0.95 1.07
N ALA A 33 -12.29 1.74 1.92
CA ALA A 33 -13.38 1.33 2.78
C ALA A 33 -14.59 2.28 2.62
N PRO A 34 -15.80 1.79 2.32
CA PRO A 34 -16.18 0.38 2.12
C PRO A 34 -15.51 -0.30 0.92
N ALA A 35 -15.43 -1.62 0.96
CA ALA A 35 -14.67 -2.40 -0.02
C ALA A 35 -15.21 -2.22 -1.46
N PRO A 36 -14.34 -1.95 -2.46
CA PRO A 36 -14.75 -1.82 -3.85
C PRO A 36 -15.36 -3.10 -4.42
N VAL A 37 -16.42 -2.98 -5.22
CA VAL A 37 -17.06 -4.12 -5.91
C VAL A 37 -16.61 -4.17 -7.38
N LYS A 38 -16.01 -5.29 -7.77
CA LYS A 38 -15.56 -5.52 -9.15
C LYS A 38 -16.74 -5.95 -10.03
N HIS A 39 -17.01 -5.20 -11.09
CA HIS A 39 -17.97 -5.54 -12.14
C HIS A 39 -17.24 -5.60 -13.49
N GLY A 40 -17.05 -6.81 -14.02
CA GLY A 40 -16.33 -7.05 -15.27
C GLY A 40 -14.88 -6.52 -15.20
N ARG A 41 -14.58 -5.51 -16.04
CA ARG A 41 -13.26 -4.89 -16.15
C ARG A 41 -13.07 -3.67 -15.23
N SER A 42 -14.14 -3.24 -14.56
CA SER A 42 -14.16 -2.02 -13.75
C SER A 42 -14.42 -2.31 -12.28
N TYR A 43 -14.03 -1.39 -11.41
CA TYR A 43 -14.36 -1.40 -10.00
C TYR A 43 -15.30 -0.24 -9.71
N TYR A 44 -16.25 -0.51 -8.82
CA TYR A 44 -17.19 0.47 -8.32
C TYR A 44 -16.98 0.63 -6.83
N VAL A 45 -16.96 1.88 -6.38
CA VAL A 45 -16.78 2.27 -4.98
C VAL A 45 -17.94 3.15 -4.56
N GLU A 46 -18.21 3.18 -3.26
CA GLU A 46 -19.17 4.14 -2.74
C GLU A 46 -18.57 5.55 -2.81
N ALA A 47 -19.40 6.55 -3.11
CA ALA A 47 -18.92 7.93 -3.22
C ALA A 47 -18.26 8.44 -1.92
N GLU A 48 -18.73 7.95 -0.77
CA GLU A 48 -18.21 8.29 0.56
C GLU A 48 -17.08 7.36 1.03
N ALA A 49 -16.58 6.47 0.17
CA ALA A 49 -15.49 5.57 0.54
C ALA A 49 -14.20 6.36 0.82
N GLN A 50 -13.44 5.93 1.82
CA GLN A 50 -12.16 6.53 2.20
C GLN A 50 -10.98 5.61 1.90
N TYR A 51 -9.86 6.24 1.56
CA TYR A 51 -8.57 5.59 1.45
C TYR A 51 -7.87 5.53 2.80
N SER A 52 -7.37 4.34 3.16
CA SER A 52 -6.53 4.13 4.34
C SER A 52 -5.12 3.71 3.90
N GLU A 53 -4.12 4.46 4.35
CA GLU A 53 -2.72 4.12 4.09
C GLU A 53 -2.37 2.81 4.82
N PRO A 54 -1.67 1.86 4.17
CA PRO A 54 -1.30 0.62 4.85
C PRO A 54 -0.34 0.94 5.99
N GLU A 55 -0.49 0.25 7.12
CA GLU A 55 0.55 0.29 8.15
C GLU A 55 1.87 -0.11 7.51
N LYS A 56 2.87 0.78 7.61
CA LYS A 56 4.22 0.47 7.15
C LYS A 56 4.64 -0.78 7.91
N PRO A 57 5.02 -1.88 7.21
CA PRO A 57 5.56 -3.02 7.91
C PRO A 57 6.77 -2.50 8.68
N ILE A 58 6.69 -2.54 10.01
CA ILE A 58 7.83 -2.19 10.84
C ILE A 58 8.83 -3.29 10.52
N VAL A 59 9.78 -3.00 9.62
CA VAL A 59 10.86 -3.92 9.28
C VAL A 59 11.78 -3.93 10.50
N ARG A 60 11.33 -4.59 11.57
CA ARG A 60 12.18 -4.97 12.68
C ARG A 60 12.98 -6.16 12.19
N ILE A 61 14.10 -5.88 11.54
CA ILE A 61 15.15 -6.89 11.48
C ILE A 61 15.65 -7.03 12.92
N THR A 62 15.05 -7.97 13.65
CA THR A 62 15.67 -8.53 14.86
C THR A 62 16.99 -9.14 14.39
N GLY A 63 18.09 -8.39 14.56
CA GLY A 63 19.43 -8.76 14.05
C GLY A 63 20.14 -7.73 13.15
N GLY A 64 19.68 -6.48 13.08
CA GLY A 64 20.45 -5.36 12.54
C GLY A 64 20.51 -5.24 11.01
N SER A 65 20.87 -4.03 10.55
CA SER A 65 21.16 -3.72 9.15
C SER A 65 22.17 -4.72 8.57
N LEU A 66 22.07 -5.01 7.26
CA LEU A 66 23.08 -5.81 6.54
C LEU A 66 24.50 -5.31 6.80
N ILE A 67 24.66 -3.99 6.94
CA ILE A 67 25.92 -3.32 7.28
C ILE A 67 26.45 -3.82 8.63
N SER A 68 25.60 -3.83 9.66
CA SER A 68 25.95 -4.32 10.99
C SER A 68 26.33 -5.81 10.97
N ARG A 69 25.65 -6.63 10.16
CA ARG A 69 26.03 -8.05 9.97
C ARG A 69 27.39 -8.22 9.29
N ILE A 70 27.70 -7.39 8.30
CA ILE A 70 29.00 -7.40 7.61
C ILE A 70 30.12 -6.96 8.56
N GLU A 71 29.90 -5.92 9.37
CA GLU A 71 30.85 -5.46 10.38
C GLU A 71 31.12 -6.52 11.44
N SER A 72 30.09 -7.17 11.98
CA SER A 72 30.26 -8.28 12.95
C SER A 72 31.04 -9.44 12.36
N ALA A 73 30.79 -9.83 11.11
CA ALA A 73 31.52 -10.90 10.43
C ALA A 73 33.00 -10.55 10.21
N ARG A 74 33.33 -9.28 9.93
CA ARG A 74 34.72 -8.80 9.77
C ARG A 74 35.49 -8.76 11.09
N ASN A 75 34.80 -8.42 12.19
CA ASN A 75 35.43 -8.32 13.51
C ASN A 75 35.55 -9.69 14.23
N GLY A 76 34.73 -10.68 13.86
CA GLY A 76 34.74 -12.02 14.45
C GLY A 76 35.93 -12.92 14.08
N SER A 77 36.78 -12.54 13.12
CA SER A 77 37.92 -13.36 12.68
C SER A 77 39.27 -12.97 13.32
N LYS A 78 39.27 -12.12 14.35
CA LYS A 78 40.47 -11.74 15.13
C LYS A 78 40.43 -12.32 16.55
N ALA A 79 40.46 -13.64 16.65
CA ALA A 79 40.78 -14.34 17.89
C ALA A 79 41.34 -15.73 17.55
N ALA A 80 42.64 -15.75 17.24
CA ALA A 80 43.50 -16.94 17.25
C ALA A 80 44.88 -16.50 17.73
#